data_AF-A0A1F4XZF8-F1
#
_entry.id   AF-A0A1F4XZF8-F1
#
_cell.length_a   1.000
_cell.length_b   1.000
_cell.length_c   1.000
_cell.angle_alpha   90.00
_cell.angle_beta   90.00
_cell.angle_gamma   90.00
#
_symmetry.space_group_name_H-M   'P 1'
#
loop_
_entity.id
_entity.type
_entity.pdbx_description
1 polymer ?
#
loop_
_entity_poly.entity_id
_entity_poly.type
_entity_poly.pdbx_seq_one_letter_code
_entity_poly.pdbx_strand_id
1 'polypeptide(L)'
;MKGFTIFFAMLVGALALSIGLAIYDLTVRELDLSATATQSQYAIYAADSGAECALYWDNKYGGQGSAFGTSSGGVWGSGVVCNGQTVSSSWTIESNASAATTTFSLTLAPQSSCVTVTLAKSGNPPQTTVTSYGRNTCATGTARIERALQVHY
;
A
#
# COMPACT_ATOMS: atom_id res chain seq x y z
N MET A 1 52.06 32.47 30.56
CA MET A 1 50.94 32.64 29.60
C MET A 1 50.56 31.36 28.84
N LYS A 2 51.10 30.16 29.17
CA LYS A 2 50.80 28.90 28.45
C LYS A 2 49.58 28.10 28.97
N GLY A 3 49.01 28.49 30.12
CA GLY A 3 47.88 27.77 30.72
C GLY A 3 46.51 28.11 30.11
N PHE A 4 46.29 29.36 29.67
CA PHE A 4 45.01 29.80 29.11
C PHE A 4 44.67 29.13 27.78
N THR A 5 45.69 28.84 26.96
CA THR A 5 45.52 28.18 25.66
C THR A 5 44.99 26.75 25.79
N ILE A 6 45.34 26.02 26.86
CA ILE A 6 44.86 24.64 27.09
C ILE A 6 43.35 24.65 27.41
N PHE A 7 42.89 25.57 28.27
CA PHE A 7 41.46 25.68 28.59
C PHE A 7 40.63 26.09 27.38
N PHE A 8 41.13 27.01 26.54
CA PHE A 8 40.47 27.39 25.30
C PHE A 8 40.37 26.23 24.31
N ALA A 9 41.46 25.46 24.14
CA ALA A 9 41.46 24.27 23.28
C ALA A 9 40.47 23.20 23.77
N MET A 10 40.37 22.97 25.08
CA MET A 10 39.38 22.04 25.65
C MET A 10 37.94 22.50 25.44
N LEU A 11 37.66 23.81 25.58
CA LEU A 11 36.33 24.37 25.36
C LEU A 11 35.90 24.22 23.89
N VAL A 12 36.77 24.57 22.95
CA VAL A 12 36.50 24.39 21.51
C VAL A 12 36.34 22.91 21.17
N GLY A 13 37.16 22.03 21.75
CA GLY A 13 37.03 20.57 21.57
C GLY A 13 35.71 20.01 22.08
N ALA A 14 35.25 20.45 23.26
CA ALA A 14 33.97 20.03 23.83
C ALA A 14 32.77 20.51 23.00
N LEU A 15 32.82 21.75 22.46
CA LEU A 15 31.80 22.28 21.56
C LEU A 15 31.78 21.54 20.22
N ALA A 16 32.94 21.24 19.64
CA ALA A 16 33.01 20.46 18.42
C ALA A 16 32.45 19.05 18.61
N LEU A 17 32.76 18.41 19.76
CA LEU A 17 32.23 17.09 20.11
C LEU A 17 30.71 17.11 20.32
N SER A 18 30.17 18.13 21.00
CA SER A 18 28.72 18.22 21.25
C SER A 18 27.93 18.39 19.96
N ILE A 19 28.43 19.21 19.03
CA ILE A 19 27.84 19.36 17.69
C ILE A 19 27.94 18.05 16.89
N GLY A 20 29.09 17.38 16.93
CA GLY A 20 29.30 16.10 16.25
C GLY A 20 28.32 15.02 16.73
N LEU A 21 28.11 14.91 18.05
CA LEU A 21 27.15 13.97 18.63
C LEU A 21 25.69 14.31 18.24
N ALA A 22 25.34 15.60 18.20
CA ALA A 22 24.01 16.03 17.78
C ALA A 22 23.73 15.68 16.32
N ILE A 23 24.69 15.92 15.41
CA ILE A 23 24.56 15.55 14.00
C ILE A 23 24.46 14.03 13.84
N TYR A 24 25.28 13.27 14.57
CA TYR A 24 25.24 11.81 14.52
C TYR A 24 23.84 11.26 14.88
N ASP A 25 23.24 11.71 15.99
CA ASP A 25 21.90 11.26 16.40
C ASP A 25 20.82 11.58 15.34
N LEU A 26 20.90 12.75 14.71
CA LEU A 26 19.99 13.13 13.63
C LEU A 26 20.14 12.19 12.42
N THR A 27 21.37 11.94 11.98
CA THR A 27 21.62 11.09 10.81
C THR A 27 21.14 9.65 11.00
N VAL A 28 21.28 9.10 12.21
CA VAL A 28 20.79 7.73 12.52
C VAL A 28 19.27 7.67 12.40
N ARG A 29 18.56 8.68 12.90
CA ARG A 29 17.08 8.76 12.81
C ARG A 29 16.61 8.96 11.37
N GLU A 30 17.31 9.77 10.59
CA GLU A 30 17.00 10.00 9.18
C GLU A 30 17.16 8.72 8.34
N LEU A 31 18.17 7.91 8.63
CA LEU A 31 18.37 6.61 7.95
C LEU A 31 17.20 5.64 8.23
N ASP A 32 16.76 5.56 9.48
CA ASP A 32 15.61 4.71 9.86
C ASP A 32 14.30 5.18 9.21
N LEU A 33 14.08 6.50 9.20
CA LEU A 33 12.93 7.09 8.52
C LEU A 33 12.97 6.85 7.01
N SER A 34 14.15 6.92 6.39
CA SER A 34 14.34 6.65 4.96
C SER A 34 14.04 5.19 4.60
N ALA A 35 14.45 4.24 5.45
CA ALA A 35 14.10 2.84 5.29
C ALA A 35 12.57 2.64 5.35
N THR A 36 11.90 3.26 6.33
CA THR A 36 10.44 3.22 6.49
C THR A 36 9.70 3.88 5.31
N ALA A 37 10.24 4.97 4.78
CA ALA A 37 9.69 5.65 3.60
C ALA A 37 9.74 4.74 2.36
N THR A 38 10.86 4.06 2.14
CA THR A 38 11.01 3.10 1.04
C THR A 38 10.03 1.93 1.17
N GLN A 39 9.88 1.38 2.38
CA GLN A 39 8.87 0.34 2.64
C GLN A 39 7.43 0.84 2.42
N SER A 40 7.15 2.10 2.73
CA SER A 40 5.85 2.73 2.43
C SER A 40 5.60 2.89 0.94
N GLN A 41 6.65 3.16 0.13
CA GLN A 41 6.53 3.24 -1.33
C GLN A 41 6.12 1.90 -1.93
N TYR A 42 6.67 0.78 -1.44
CA TYR A 42 6.26 -0.55 -1.89
C TYR A 42 4.80 -0.87 -1.54
N ALA A 43 4.37 -0.50 -0.33
CA ALA A 43 2.99 -0.70 0.11
C ALA A 43 2.00 0.12 -0.73
N ILE A 44 2.28 1.40 -1.00
CA ILE A 44 1.37 2.24 -1.79
C ILE A 44 1.37 1.87 -3.27
N TYR A 45 2.52 1.49 -3.83
CA TYR A 45 2.62 0.98 -5.19
C TYR A 45 1.76 -0.28 -5.39
N ALA A 46 1.80 -1.20 -4.42
CA ALA A 46 0.94 -2.37 -4.42
C ALA A 46 -0.55 -1.98 -4.34
N ALA A 47 -0.90 -1.04 -3.45
CA ALA A 47 -2.27 -0.55 -3.31
C ALA A 47 -2.79 0.08 -4.62
N ASP A 48 -2.00 0.92 -5.26
CA ASP A 48 -2.35 1.59 -6.51
C ASP A 48 -2.56 0.57 -7.65
N SER A 49 -1.61 -0.35 -7.81
CA SER A 49 -1.69 -1.42 -8.82
C SER A 49 -2.96 -2.29 -8.65
N GLY A 50 -3.36 -2.57 -7.40
CA GLY A 50 -4.58 -3.32 -7.12
C GLY A 50 -5.86 -2.53 -7.41
N ALA A 51 -5.89 -1.25 -7.05
CA ALA A 51 -7.02 -0.37 -7.32
C ALA A 51 -7.23 -0.17 -8.82
N GLU A 52 -6.16 0.10 -9.56
CA GLU A 52 -6.17 0.26 -11.01
C GLU A 52 -6.63 -1.03 -11.71
N CYS A 53 -6.21 -2.21 -11.22
CA CYS A 53 -6.70 -3.44 -11.80
C CYS A 53 -8.20 -3.64 -11.59
N ALA A 54 -8.70 -3.39 -10.39
CA ALA A 54 -10.13 -3.47 -10.12
C ALA A 54 -10.91 -2.46 -10.99
N LEU A 55 -10.46 -1.21 -11.06
CA LEU A 55 -11.11 -0.16 -11.84
C LEU A 55 -11.11 -0.48 -13.35
N TYR A 56 -10.01 -1.02 -13.87
CA TYR A 56 -9.90 -1.42 -15.27
C TYR A 56 -10.94 -2.50 -15.62
N TRP A 57 -11.03 -3.54 -14.80
CA TRP A 57 -11.99 -4.64 -15.02
C TRP A 57 -13.42 -4.26 -14.66
N ASP A 58 -13.63 -3.22 -13.85
CA ASP A 58 -14.96 -2.66 -13.61
C ASP A 58 -15.51 -1.88 -14.83
N ASN A 59 -14.63 -1.34 -15.67
CA ASN A 59 -15.03 -0.52 -16.81
C ASN A 59 -14.98 -1.26 -18.17
N LYS A 60 -14.11 -2.26 -18.31
CA LYS A 60 -13.76 -2.83 -19.64
C LYS A 60 -14.26 -4.27 -19.86
N TYR A 61 -14.92 -4.90 -18.91
CA TYR A 61 -15.24 -6.33 -19.02
C TYR A 61 -16.24 -6.59 -20.16
N GLY A 62 -15.79 -7.33 -21.19
CA GLY A 62 -16.63 -7.84 -22.28
C GLY A 62 -17.31 -6.79 -23.16
N GLY A 63 -16.95 -5.50 -23.06
CA GLY A 63 -17.70 -4.41 -23.70
C GLY A 63 -19.10 -4.18 -23.12
N GLN A 64 -19.44 -4.86 -22.02
CA GLN A 64 -20.74 -4.85 -21.35
C GLN A 64 -20.71 -4.11 -20.00
N GLY A 65 -19.55 -3.65 -19.55
CA GLY A 65 -19.36 -2.88 -18.32
C GLY A 65 -18.43 -3.59 -17.34
N SER A 66 -18.97 -4.01 -16.20
CA SER A 66 -18.21 -4.47 -15.04
C SER A 66 -18.07 -5.98 -14.93
N ALA A 67 -16.86 -6.44 -14.58
CA ALA A 67 -16.59 -7.83 -14.19
C ALA A 67 -17.18 -8.19 -12.82
N PHE A 68 -17.66 -7.22 -12.05
CA PHE A 68 -18.10 -7.39 -10.68
C PHE A 68 -19.61 -7.19 -10.59
N GLY A 69 -20.30 -8.18 -10.04
CA GLY A 69 -21.74 -8.12 -9.81
C GLY A 69 -22.13 -6.97 -8.87
N THR A 70 -23.31 -6.40 -9.07
CA THR A 70 -23.92 -5.38 -8.19
C THR A 70 -24.83 -6.00 -7.13
N SER A 71 -25.20 -7.27 -7.31
CA SER A 71 -26.08 -8.04 -6.43
C SER A 71 -25.86 -9.54 -6.64
N SER A 72 -26.57 -10.36 -5.87
CA SER A 72 -26.60 -11.83 -5.99
C SER A 72 -27.08 -12.34 -7.36
N GLY A 73 -27.83 -11.54 -8.12
CA GLY A 73 -28.21 -11.84 -9.51
C GLY A 73 -27.22 -11.31 -10.55
N GLY A 74 -26.13 -10.67 -10.13
CA GLY A 74 -25.12 -10.08 -11.00
C GLY A 74 -24.26 -11.13 -11.71
N VAL A 75 -23.71 -10.76 -12.86
CA VAL A 75 -22.73 -11.57 -13.59
C VAL A 75 -21.35 -11.35 -13.00
N TRP A 76 -20.63 -12.44 -12.79
CA TRP A 76 -19.26 -12.45 -12.28
C TRP A 76 -18.30 -12.75 -13.43
N GLY A 77 -17.36 -11.85 -13.66
CA GLY A 77 -16.40 -11.98 -14.74
C GLY A 77 -15.43 -13.14 -14.53
N SER A 78 -15.16 -13.90 -15.58
CA SER A 78 -14.16 -14.98 -15.61
C SER A 78 -12.92 -14.52 -16.36
N GLY A 79 -11.73 -14.97 -15.93
CA GLY A 79 -10.48 -14.60 -16.60
C GLY A 79 -10.02 -13.18 -16.31
N VAL A 80 -10.40 -12.63 -15.16
CA VAL A 80 -9.89 -11.35 -14.66
C VAL A 80 -8.41 -11.56 -14.31
N VAL A 81 -7.53 -10.90 -15.05
CA VAL A 81 -6.07 -11.02 -14.87
C VAL A 81 -5.50 -9.69 -14.40
N CYS A 82 -4.78 -9.73 -13.28
CA CYS A 82 -4.04 -8.62 -12.70
C CYS A 82 -2.59 -9.05 -12.52
N ASN A 83 -1.63 -8.25 -12.99
CA ASN A 83 -0.20 -8.58 -12.83
C ASN A 83 0.17 -10.01 -13.32
N GLY A 84 -0.45 -10.47 -14.41
CA GLY A 84 -0.27 -11.84 -14.93
C GLY A 84 -0.90 -12.96 -14.09
N GLN A 85 -1.57 -12.63 -12.98
CA GLN A 85 -2.26 -13.58 -12.11
C GLN A 85 -3.78 -13.53 -12.37
N THR A 86 -4.42 -14.69 -12.53
CA THR A 86 -5.87 -14.78 -12.63
C THR A 86 -6.49 -14.63 -11.24
N VAL A 87 -7.11 -13.48 -10.96
CA VAL A 87 -7.69 -13.18 -9.64
C VAL A 87 -9.11 -13.73 -9.49
N SER A 88 -9.82 -13.96 -10.61
CA SER A 88 -11.20 -14.47 -10.60
C SER A 88 -11.32 -15.92 -10.09
N SER A 89 -10.23 -16.68 -10.00
CA SER A 89 -10.25 -18.07 -9.51
C SER A 89 -10.26 -18.19 -7.99
N SER A 90 -9.87 -17.13 -7.27
CA SER A 90 -9.69 -17.14 -5.81
C SER A 90 -10.33 -15.95 -5.11
N TRP A 91 -11.11 -15.13 -5.82
CA TRP A 91 -11.83 -14.04 -5.20
C TRP A 91 -12.98 -14.55 -4.32
N THR A 92 -13.24 -13.84 -3.24
CA THR A 92 -14.35 -14.10 -2.34
C THR A 92 -15.47 -13.12 -2.67
N ILE A 93 -16.69 -13.64 -2.83
CA ILE A 93 -17.87 -12.83 -3.14
C ILE A 93 -18.84 -12.91 -1.98
N GLU A 94 -19.24 -11.76 -1.47
CA GLU A 94 -20.33 -11.61 -0.51
C GLU A 94 -21.42 -10.77 -1.17
N SER A 95 -22.62 -11.32 -1.37
CA SER A 95 -23.68 -10.61 -2.08
C SER A 95 -25.05 -10.83 -1.46
N ASN A 96 -25.95 -9.86 -1.67
CA ASN A 96 -27.37 -9.93 -1.32
C ASN A 96 -28.21 -9.39 -2.49
N ALA A 97 -29.51 -9.18 -2.30
CA ALA A 97 -30.40 -8.73 -3.38
C ALA A 97 -30.05 -7.34 -3.96
N SER A 98 -29.36 -6.49 -3.19
CA SER A 98 -29.16 -5.06 -3.50
C SER A 98 -27.70 -4.59 -3.39
N ALA A 99 -26.77 -5.48 -3.03
CA ALA A 99 -25.36 -5.17 -2.90
C ALA A 99 -24.51 -6.41 -3.16
N ALA A 100 -23.27 -6.19 -3.60
CA ALA A 100 -22.27 -7.24 -3.66
C ALA A 100 -20.86 -6.70 -3.45
N THR A 101 -20.05 -7.47 -2.75
CA THR A 101 -18.68 -7.18 -2.38
C THR A 101 -17.79 -8.30 -2.88
N THR A 102 -16.76 -7.94 -3.64
CA THR A 102 -15.76 -8.88 -4.16
C THR A 102 -14.42 -8.55 -3.58
N THR A 103 -13.77 -9.52 -2.97
CA THR A 103 -12.42 -9.37 -2.42
C THR A 103 -11.46 -10.31 -3.12
N PHE A 104 -10.35 -9.78 -3.61
CA PHE A 104 -9.28 -10.59 -4.18
C PHE A 104 -7.92 -10.09 -3.69
N SER A 105 -6.91 -10.95 -3.77
CA SER A 105 -5.54 -10.59 -3.42
C SER A 105 -4.61 -10.88 -4.60
N LEU A 106 -3.58 -10.06 -4.74
CA LEU A 106 -2.52 -10.25 -5.71
C LEU A 106 -1.16 -10.00 -5.05
N THR A 107 -0.15 -10.67 -5.58
CA THR A 107 1.25 -10.51 -5.18
C THR A 107 2.00 -9.84 -6.31
N LEU A 108 2.78 -8.82 -6.00
CA LEU A 108 3.64 -8.17 -6.97
C LEU A 108 5.00 -8.88 -7.01
N ALA A 109 5.67 -8.80 -8.15
CA ALA A 109 7.03 -9.27 -8.36
C ALA A 109 7.83 -8.10 -8.95
N PRO A 110 9.14 -7.96 -8.69
CA PRO A 110 10.06 -8.94 -8.09
C PRO A 110 10.12 -8.96 -6.56
N GLN A 111 9.44 -8.04 -5.88
CA GLN A 111 9.45 -7.92 -4.43
C GLN A 111 8.15 -8.47 -3.83
N SER A 112 8.20 -9.27 -2.75
CA SER A 112 7.05 -9.98 -2.15
C SER A 112 6.00 -9.08 -1.47
N SER A 113 5.70 -7.91 -2.03
CA SER A 113 4.58 -7.06 -1.65
C SER A 113 3.27 -7.68 -2.15
N CYS A 114 2.18 -7.37 -1.45
CA CYS A 114 0.85 -7.81 -1.84
C CYS A 114 -0.16 -6.73 -1.58
N VAL A 115 -1.29 -6.90 -2.23
CA VAL A 115 -2.44 -6.06 -2.03
C VAL A 115 -3.69 -6.93 -1.94
N THR A 116 -4.58 -6.53 -1.06
CA THR A 116 -5.94 -7.06 -0.96
C THR A 116 -6.89 -5.97 -1.44
N VAL A 117 -7.64 -6.25 -2.49
CA VAL A 117 -8.60 -5.33 -3.08
C VAL A 117 -10.00 -5.81 -2.74
N THR A 118 -10.82 -4.90 -2.24
CA THR A 118 -12.22 -5.10 -1.90
C THR A 118 -13.03 -4.11 -2.73
N LEU A 119 -13.91 -4.64 -3.57
CA LEU A 119 -14.79 -3.85 -4.41
C LEU A 119 -16.23 -4.08 -3.95
N ALA A 120 -16.85 -3.05 -3.40
CA ALA A 120 -18.21 -3.07 -2.87
C ALA A 120 -19.13 -2.24 -3.76
N LYS A 121 -20.20 -2.86 -4.25
CA LYS A 121 -21.27 -2.20 -5.01
C LYS A 121 -22.55 -2.25 -4.21
N SER A 122 -23.22 -1.11 -4.02
CA SER A 122 -24.50 -1.04 -3.29
C SER A 122 -25.34 0.14 -3.73
N GLY A 123 -26.66 0.04 -3.55
CA GLY A 123 -27.60 1.15 -3.77
C GLY A 123 -28.28 1.14 -5.16
N ASN A 124 -29.19 2.10 -5.35
CA ASN A 124 -29.90 2.35 -6.62
C ASN A 124 -29.99 3.88 -6.85
N PRO A 125 -29.14 4.48 -7.71
CA PRO A 125 -28.18 3.84 -8.63
C PRO A 125 -27.01 3.16 -7.89
N PRO A 126 -26.36 2.16 -8.50
CA PRO A 126 -25.27 1.42 -7.87
C PRO A 126 -24.05 2.31 -7.66
N GLN A 127 -23.67 2.50 -6.40
CA GLN A 127 -22.44 3.17 -6.00
C GLN A 127 -21.34 2.12 -5.86
N THR A 128 -20.18 2.39 -6.45
CA THR A 128 -19.03 1.48 -6.41
C THR A 128 -17.94 2.07 -5.52
N THR A 129 -17.49 1.27 -4.56
CA THR A 129 -16.38 1.58 -3.69
C THR A 129 -15.28 0.56 -3.91
N VAL A 130 -14.13 1.01 -4.39
CA VAL A 130 -12.92 0.19 -4.53
C VAL A 130 -11.98 0.56 -3.39
N THR A 131 -11.67 -0.39 -2.53
CA THR A 131 -10.70 -0.23 -1.45
C THR A 131 -9.56 -1.20 -1.66
N SER A 132 -8.34 -0.68 -1.71
CA SER A 132 -7.14 -1.44 -2.01
C SER A 132 -6.12 -1.28 -0.88
N TYR A 133 -5.80 -2.38 -0.21
CA TYR A 133 -4.87 -2.44 0.93
C TYR A 133 -3.54 -3.06 0.52
N GLY A 134 -2.57 -2.21 0.20
CA GLY A 134 -1.22 -2.64 -0.19
C GLY A 134 -0.28 -2.75 1.00
N ARG A 135 0.59 -3.76 0.96
CA ARG A 135 1.53 -4.13 2.02
C ARG A 135 2.93 -4.31 1.44
N ASN A 136 3.94 -3.89 2.18
CA ASN A 136 5.34 -4.06 1.77
C ASN A 136 5.78 -5.53 1.73
N THR A 137 5.13 -6.41 2.51
CA THR A 137 5.39 -7.85 2.56
C THR A 137 4.11 -8.63 2.83
N CYS A 138 4.03 -9.84 2.29
CA CYS A 138 2.95 -10.80 2.56
C CYS A 138 3.20 -11.71 3.76
N ALA A 139 4.43 -11.71 4.28
CA ALA A 139 4.77 -12.50 5.46
C ALA A 139 4.03 -11.97 6.69
N THR A 140 3.50 -12.89 7.51
CA THR A 140 2.96 -12.58 8.83
C THR A 140 4.10 -12.61 9.86
N GLY A 141 4.06 -11.71 10.85
CA GLY A 141 5.05 -11.68 11.94
C GLY A 141 6.29 -10.80 11.74
N THR A 142 6.42 -10.10 10.60
CA THR A 142 7.45 -9.08 10.37
C THR A 142 6.88 -7.67 10.55
N ALA A 143 7.73 -6.66 10.73
CA ALA A 143 7.33 -5.26 10.68
C ALA A 143 6.67 -4.96 9.31
N ARG A 144 5.34 -4.83 9.32
CA ARG A 144 4.51 -4.70 8.12
C ARG A 144 4.00 -3.27 8.02
N ILE A 145 4.30 -2.63 6.90
CA ILE A 145 3.73 -1.35 6.54
C ILE A 145 2.57 -1.59 5.59
N GLU A 146 1.45 -0.96 5.88
CA GLU A 146 0.23 -1.03 5.09
C GLU A 146 -0.18 0.38 4.64
N ARG A 147 -0.61 0.50 3.39
CA ARG A 147 -1.16 1.72 2.80
C ARG A 147 -2.46 1.34 2.10
N ALA A 148 -3.48 2.18 2.27
CA ALA A 148 -4.79 1.96 1.68
C ALA A 148 -5.12 3.06 0.68
N LEU A 149 -5.71 2.69 -0.44
CA LEU A 149 -6.33 3.60 -1.40
C LEU A 149 -7.81 3.27 -1.48
N GLN A 150 -8.66 4.29 -1.48
CA GLN A 150 -10.10 4.13 -1.61
C GLN A 150 -10.63 5.08 -2.69
N VAL A 151 -11.40 4.51 -3.61
CA VAL A 151 -12.02 5.22 -4.73
C VAL A 151 -13.53 4.98 -4.65
N HIS A 152 -14.31 6.04 -4.76
CA HIS A 152 -15.77 6.00 -4.76
C HIS A 152 -16.30 6.70 -6.01
N TYR A 153 -17.23 6.06 -6.73
CA TYR A 153 -17.94 6.64 -7.88
C TYR A 153 -19.34 6.05 -8.06
#